data_AF-A0AAD8Q1H5-F1
#
_entry.id   AF-A0AAD8Q1H5-F1
#
_cell.length_a   1.000
_cell.length_b   1.000
_cell.length_c   1.000
_cell.angle_alpha   90.00
_cell.angle_beta   90.00
_cell.angle_gamma   90.00
#
_symmetry.space_group_name_H-M   'P 1'
#
loop_
_entity.id
_entity.type
_entity.pdbx_description
1 polymer ?
#
loop_
_entity_poly.entity_id
_entity_poly.type
_entity_poly.pdbx_seq_one_letter_code
_entity_poly.pdbx_strand_id
1 'polypeptide(L)'
;MSRPGLLSSGTSGHGGPVRVAVALLKSRRTRYLGLFAALLVGIRIFVLDSSPGGVPDDYAATNPWRDLPPSPAVHETIREVLFIGDTLRDGMLPTSLPGDNYDMYSNMLSSLETRTDLTWLVIQETNIDKTVMAIANRGGHHSPIPEEPHDLHARAERLHRHWFTLASAKDKPDRWDTRFDTTSLPPLVVRHTPGSGPKTDSSGLELTVEQKLAADAKYRAYRKRRDRAVSYLKSHPPKPMAWLPVQTEPEASRSVWETLFDDGIVQAGRKVVGGKLAGNPMFKPVYRDLITERVPYDWVNPDEPAAEYDEKEHLKNMETFREESRVRQERTDRQAKLQEELRAEERLKRGDKQEL
;
A
#
# COMPACT_ATOMS: atom_id res chain seq x y z
N MET A 1 48.49 -62.72 71.64
CA MET A 1 49.96 -62.91 71.59
C MET A 1 50.40 -62.88 70.12
N SER A 2 51.55 -62.26 69.86
CA SER A 2 52.29 -62.19 68.58
C SER A 2 51.84 -61.15 67.53
N ARG A 3 52.63 -60.06 67.43
CA ARG A 3 52.97 -59.26 66.23
C ARG A 3 53.98 -60.07 65.36
N PRO A 4 54.46 -59.66 64.14
CA PRO A 4 54.40 -58.35 63.44
C PRO A 4 54.19 -58.41 61.89
N GLY A 5 54.25 -57.24 61.21
CA GLY A 5 54.59 -57.11 59.77
C GLY A 5 53.75 -56.04 59.03
N LEU A 6 53.98 -54.72 59.19
CA LEU A 6 54.90 -53.80 58.49
C LEU A 6 54.58 -53.47 57.00
N LEU A 7 54.51 -52.14 56.76
CA LEU A 7 54.61 -51.32 55.53
C LEU A 7 53.27 -50.91 54.88
N SER A 8 52.86 -49.64 55.06
CA SER A 8 53.30 -48.42 54.34
C SER A 8 52.26 -48.12 53.26
N SER A 9 51.63 -46.97 53.11
CA SER A 9 51.86 -45.57 53.48
C SER A 9 50.45 -44.92 53.52
N GLY A 10 50.16 -43.90 54.32
CA GLY A 10 50.50 -42.53 53.94
C GLY A 10 49.24 -41.66 53.85
N THR A 11 48.89 -41.06 55.00
CA THR A 11 48.21 -39.76 55.17
C THR A 11 46.76 -39.56 54.68
N SER A 12 45.90 -39.54 55.70
CA SER A 12 44.64 -38.84 55.91
C SER A 12 44.66 -37.32 55.69
N GLY A 13 43.45 -36.74 55.51
CA GLY A 13 43.12 -35.37 55.95
C GLY A 13 42.38 -34.55 54.90
N HIS A 14 41.06 -34.68 54.79
CA HIS A 14 40.06 -33.75 55.36
C HIS A 14 40.18 -32.28 54.91
N GLY A 15 39.20 -31.85 54.10
CA GLY A 15 38.93 -30.44 53.83
C GLY A 15 38.36 -30.20 52.43
N GLY A 16 37.09 -30.52 52.19
CA GLY A 16 36.35 -29.81 51.13
C GLY A 16 35.96 -28.40 51.61
N PRO A 17 35.21 -27.61 50.82
CA PRO A 17 35.18 -27.42 49.37
C PRO A 17 35.50 -25.92 49.07
N VAL A 18 35.24 -25.42 47.85
CA VAL A 18 35.22 -23.97 47.52
C VAL A 18 36.60 -23.30 47.44
N ARG A 19 37.33 -23.50 46.33
CA ARG A 19 38.34 -22.51 45.88
C ARG A 19 38.80 -22.61 44.42
N VAL A 20 38.02 -23.24 43.53
CA VAL A 20 38.33 -23.26 42.08
C VAL A 20 37.29 -22.49 41.24
N ALA A 21 36.13 -22.14 41.81
CA ALA A 21 35.10 -21.38 41.09
C ALA A 21 35.27 -19.84 41.12
N VAL A 22 36.30 -19.30 41.78
CA VAL A 22 36.47 -17.83 41.96
C VAL A 22 37.66 -17.25 41.18
N ALA A 23 38.51 -18.07 40.56
CA ALA A 23 39.67 -17.58 39.79
C ALA A 23 39.37 -17.30 38.31
N LEU A 24 38.18 -17.64 37.81
CA LEU A 24 37.76 -17.40 36.41
C LEU A 24 36.93 -16.11 36.21
N LEU A 25 36.71 -15.34 37.27
CA LEU A 25 35.93 -14.08 37.25
C LEU A 25 36.77 -12.80 37.42
N LYS A 26 38.10 -12.93 37.41
CA LYS A 26 39.06 -11.79 37.44
C LYS A 26 39.90 -11.65 36.17
N SER A 27 39.51 -12.32 35.08
CA SER A 27 40.14 -12.10 33.78
C SER A 27 39.61 -10.81 33.17
N ARG A 28 40.47 -9.80 33.01
CA ARG A 28 40.15 -8.58 32.24
C ARG A 28 39.54 -8.92 30.88
N ARG A 29 39.95 -10.03 30.25
CA ARG A 29 39.45 -10.48 28.93
C ARG A 29 37.96 -10.85 28.91
N THR A 30 37.41 -11.47 29.96
CA THR A 30 35.97 -11.81 29.99
C THR A 30 35.09 -10.57 30.19
N ARG A 31 35.59 -9.54 30.90
CA ARG A 31 34.92 -8.24 30.99
C ARG A 31 34.96 -7.48 29.66
N TYR A 32 36.08 -7.51 28.94
CA TYR A 32 36.18 -6.90 27.61
C TYR A 32 35.29 -7.60 26.58
N LEU A 33 35.19 -8.94 26.60
CA LEU A 33 34.26 -9.68 25.75
C LEU A 33 32.79 -9.40 26.09
N GLY A 34 32.44 -9.30 27.37
CA GLY A 34 31.09 -8.91 27.79
C GLY A 34 30.74 -7.47 27.39
N LEU A 35 31.67 -6.52 27.56
CA LEU A 35 31.50 -5.14 27.10
C LEU A 35 31.43 -5.03 25.57
N PHE A 36 32.21 -5.83 24.84
CA PHE A 36 32.17 -5.86 23.38
C PHE A 36 30.86 -6.45 22.86
N ALA A 37 30.35 -7.53 23.47
CA ALA A 37 29.04 -8.07 23.14
C ALA A 37 27.90 -7.09 23.51
N ALA A 38 27.99 -6.41 24.65
CA ALA A 38 27.03 -5.37 25.04
C ALA A 38 27.09 -4.15 24.12
N LEU A 39 28.28 -3.77 23.64
CA LEU A 39 28.47 -2.71 22.64
C LEU A 39 27.89 -3.14 21.29
N LEU A 40 28.09 -4.38 20.86
CA LEU A 40 27.51 -4.90 19.62
C LEU A 40 25.98 -4.99 19.71
N VAL A 41 25.42 -5.40 20.85
CA VAL A 41 23.97 -5.39 21.09
C VAL A 41 23.43 -3.96 21.18
N GLY A 42 24.16 -3.06 21.83
CA GLY A 42 23.83 -1.63 21.89
C GLY A 42 23.85 -0.98 20.51
N ILE A 43 24.85 -1.26 19.68
CA ILE A 43 24.91 -0.85 18.27
C ILE A 43 23.78 -1.49 17.48
N ARG A 44 23.43 -2.76 17.72
CA ARG A 44 22.30 -3.42 17.04
C ARG A 44 20.97 -2.75 17.40
N ILE A 45 20.75 -2.41 18.66
CA ILE A 45 19.55 -1.69 19.10
C ILE A 45 19.57 -0.25 18.56
N PHE A 46 20.70 0.46 18.58
CA PHE A 46 20.73 1.86 18.14
C PHE A 46 20.80 2.06 16.62
N VAL A 47 21.28 1.06 15.86
CA VAL A 47 21.41 1.10 14.39
C VAL A 47 20.26 0.36 13.70
N LEU A 48 19.59 -0.60 14.35
CA LEU A 48 18.45 -1.34 13.77
C LEU A 48 17.11 -1.09 14.45
N ASP A 49 17.06 -0.47 15.63
CA ASP A 49 15.81 -0.01 16.25
C ASP A 49 15.64 1.49 15.96
N SER A 50 15.14 1.77 14.76
CA SER A 50 14.60 3.11 14.47
C SER A 50 13.42 3.32 15.40
N SER A 51 13.55 4.28 16.31
CA SER A 51 12.56 4.73 17.30
C SER A 51 11.10 4.43 16.90
N PRO A 52 10.32 3.74 17.76
CA PRO A 52 8.89 3.57 17.55
C PRO A 52 8.21 4.93 17.77
N GLY A 53 8.13 5.75 16.72
CA GLY A 53 7.41 7.03 16.73
C GLY A 53 8.18 8.27 16.28
N GLY A 54 9.35 8.13 15.65
CA GLY A 54 10.09 9.27 15.08
C GLY A 54 9.67 9.60 13.65
N VAL A 55 9.48 10.88 13.35
CA VAL A 55 9.58 11.43 11.99
C VAL A 55 10.94 10.99 11.40
N PRO A 56 11.02 10.44 10.18
CA PRO A 56 12.32 10.12 9.57
C PRO A 56 13.18 11.38 9.52
N ASP A 57 14.34 11.36 10.19
CA ASP A 57 15.29 12.49 10.19
C ASP A 57 15.85 12.79 8.78
N ASP A 58 15.71 11.84 7.84
CA ASP A 58 16.10 11.97 6.44
C ASP A 58 15.03 11.38 5.50
N TYR A 59 14.02 12.19 5.19
CA TYR A 59 13.02 11.85 4.16
C TYR A 59 13.64 11.61 2.79
N ALA A 60 14.76 12.26 2.48
CA ALA A 60 15.37 12.28 1.16
C ALA A 60 16.15 10.99 0.82
N ALA A 61 16.49 10.19 1.83
CA ALA A 61 17.06 8.85 1.67
C ALA A 61 16.02 7.70 1.78
N THR A 62 14.76 8.00 2.10
CA THR A 62 13.76 6.98 2.43
C THR A 62 13.01 6.49 1.20
N ASN A 63 13.25 5.24 0.79
CA ASN A 63 12.43 4.57 -0.22
C ASN A 63 11.00 4.33 0.30
N PRO A 64 9.94 4.88 -0.34
CA PRO A 64 8.56 4.72 0.14
C PRO A 64 7.97 3.33 -0.10
N TRP A 65 8.63 2.49 -0.91
CA TRP A 65 8.16 1.16 -1.25
C TRP A 65 8.54 0.17 -0.15
N ARG A 66 7.67 0.08 0.86
CA ARG A 66 7.78 -0.88 1.97
C ARG A 66 6.89 -2.11 1.76
N ASP A 67 7.18 -3.16 2.53
CA ASP A 67 6.29 -4.31 2.64
C ASP A 67 4.94 -3.89 3.23
N LEU A 68 3.87 -4.62 2.87
CA LEU A 68 2.58 -4.39 3.50
C LEU A 68 2.66 -4.77 4.98
N PRO A 69 1.89 -4.10 5.87
CA PRO A 69 1.74 -4.51 7.24
C PRO A 69 1.27 -5.97 7.32
N PRO A 70 1.79 -6.79 8.25
CA PRO A 70 1.47 -8.22 8.33
C PRO A 70 0.05 -8.51 8.86
N SER A 71 -0.78 -7.47 9.06
CA SER A 71 -2.12 -7.59 9.63
C SER A 71 -3.07 -8.29 8.64
N PRO A 72 -3.66 -9.45 8.99
CA PRO A 72 -4.61 -10.14 8.12
C PRO A 72 -5.79 -9.26 7.69
N ALA A 73 -6.27 -8.39 8.59
CA ALA A 73 -7.38 -7.48 8.31
C ALA A 73 -7.06 -6.48 7.18
N VAL A 74 -5.82 -5.99 7.10
CA VAL A 74 -5.38 -5.09 6.03
C VAL A 74 -5.36 -5.84 4.69
N HIS A 75 -4.87 -7.08 4.69
CA HIS A 75 -4.82 -7.91 3.48
C HIS A 75 -6.21 -8.30 2.98
N GLU A 76 -7.15 -8.61 3.89
CA GLU A 76 -8.56 -8.84 3.57
C GLU A 76 -9.22 -7.61 2.97
N THR A 77 -9.01 -6.45 3.59
CA THR A 77 -9.51 -5.16 3.10
C THR A 77 -8.98 -4.86 1.70
N ILE A 78 -7.67 -4.98 1.46
CA ILE A 78 -7.07 -4.76 0.13
C ILE A 78 -7.68 -5.70 -0.91
N ARG A 79 -7.85 -6.98 -0.57
CA ARG A 79 -8.45 -7.98 -1.46
C ARG A 79 -9.87 -7.63 -1.88
N GLU A 80 -10.73 -7.30 -0.91
CA GLU A 80 -12.11 -6.90 -1.19
C GLU A 80 -12.18 -5.61 -1.99
N VAL A 81 -11.43 -4.59 -1.59
CA VAL A 81 -11.45 -3.27 -2.25
C VAL A 81 -10.88 -3.35 -3.66
N LEU A 82 -9.86 -4.17 -3.88
CA LEU A 82 -9.41 -4.50 -5.24
C LEU A 82 -10.57 -5.10 -6.04
N PHE A 83 -11.24 -6.12 -5.52
CA PHE A 83 -12.37 -6.74 -6.23
C PHE A 83 -13.45 -5.72 -6.58
N ILE A 84 -13.92 -4.93 -5.59
CA ILE A 84 -14.87 -3.83 -5.80
C ILE A 84 -14.40 -2.88 -6.89
N GLY A 85 -13.13 -2.45 -6.84
CA GLY A 85 -12.57 -1.49 -7.79
C GLY A 85 -12.56 -1.99 -9.24
N ASP A 86 -12.26 -3.26 -9.48
CA ASP A 86 -12.33 -3.80 -10.85
C ASP A 86 -13.78 -3.99 -11.29
N THR A 87 -14.65 -4.51 -10.42
CA THR A 87 -16.05 -4.74 -10.79
C THR A 87 -16.76 -3.43 -11.12
N LEU A 88 -16.54 -2.38 -10.34
CA LEU A 88 -17.09 -1.06 -10.64
C LEU A 88 -16.45 -0.44 -11.89
N ARG A 89 -15.12 -0.55 -12.06
CA ARG A 89 -14.44 -0.04 -13.26
C ARG A 89 -14.96 -0.70 -14.53
N ASP A 90 -14.96 -2.03 -14.57
CA ASP A 90 -15.32 -2.80 -15.75
C ASP A 90 -16.85 -2.78 -15.98
N GLY A 91 -17.62 -2.62 -14.91
CA GLY A 91 -19.07 -2.47 -14.95
C GLY A 91 -19.53 -1.12 -15.47
N MET A 92 -18.98 -0.04 -14.94
CA MET A 92 -19.55 1.30 -15.08
C MET A 92 -18.77 2.23 -16.02
N LEU A 93 -17.55 1.88 -16.43
CA LEU A 93 -16.73 2.73 -17.30
C LEU A 93 -16.56 2.14 -18.71
N PRO A 94 -16.61 2.97 -19.77
CA PRO A 94 -16.94 4.41 -19.75
C PRO A 94 -18.42 4.67 -19.47
N THR A 95 -19.27 3.65 -19.63
CA THR A 95 -20.71 3.69 -19.38
C THR A 95 -21.17 2.30 -18.92
N SER A 96 -22.27 2.22 -18.18
CA SER A 96 -22.89 0.93 -17.84
C SER A 96 -23.72 0.41 -19.02
N LEU A 97 -23.96 -0.90 -19.06
CA LEU A 97 -24.82 -1.53 -20.06
C LEU A 97 -26.21 -1.84 -19.48
N PRO A 98 -27.28 -1.71 -20.27
CA PRO A 98 -28.60 -2.20 -19.88
C PRO A 98 -28.55 -3.68 -19.49
N GLY A 99 -29.15 -4.02 -18.35
CA GLY A 99 -29.14 -5.38 -17.81
C GLY A 99 -27.90 -5.73 -16.98
N ASP A 100 -26.98 -4.79 -16.77
CA ASP A 100 -25.93 -4.96 -15.76
C ASP A 100 -26.55 -5.15 -14.36
N ASN A 101 -25.78 -5.80 -13.48
CA ASN A 101 -26.19 -6.04 -12.10
C ASN A 101 -26.02 -4.76 -11.25
N TYR A 102 -26.93 -3.81 -11.43
CA TYR A 102 -26.92 -2.53 -10.72
C TYR A 102 -27.07 -2.68 -9.20
N ASP A 103 -27.75 -3.73 -8.73
CA ASP A 103 -27.85 -4.03 -7.29
C ASP A 103 -26.48 -4.37 -6.71
N MET A 104 -25.67 -5.15 -7.43
CA MET A 104 -24.29 -5.44 -7.03
C MET A 104 -23.44 -4.16 -7.00
N TYR A 105 -23.54 -3.29 -8.00
CA TYR A 105 -22.81 -2.01 -8.01
C TYR A 105 -23.25 -1.11 -6.85
N SER A 106 -24.56 -1.06 -6.58
CA SER A 106 -25.13 -0.33 -5.45
C SER A 106 -24.58 -0.84 -4.12
N ASN A 107 -24.55 -2.16 -3.92
CA ASN A 107 -24.01 -2.78 -2.71
C ASN A 107 -22.50 -2.53 -2.54
N MET A 108 -21.74 -2.58 -3.62
CA MET A 108 -20.31 -2.27 -3.63
C MET A 108 -20.03 -0.81 -3.25
N LEU A 109 -20.78 0.14 -3.83
CA LEU A 109 -20.69 1.54 -3.42
C LEU A 109 -21.12 1.73 -1.96
N SER A 110 -22.20 1.08 -1.51
CA SER A 110 -22.66 1.16 -0.11
C SER A 110 -21.59 0.67 0.86
N SER A 111 -20.87 -0.40 0.50
CA SER A 111 -19.73 -0.88 1.26
C SER A 111 -18.65 0.20 1.37
N LEU A 112 -18.20 0.79 0.25
CA LEU A 112 -17.20 1.87 0.28
C LEU A 112 -17.64 3.11 1.07
N GLU A 113 -18.92 3.47 1.00
CA GLU A 113 -19.49 4.64 1.69
C GLU A 113 -19.55 4.47 3.22
N THR A 114 -19.66 3.22 3.71
CA THR A 114 -19.91 2.91 5.13
C THR A 114 -18.71 2.26 5.84
N ARG A 115 -17.70 1.80 5.10
CA ARG A 115 -16.51 1.14 5.65
C ARG A 115 -15.68 2.07 6.54
N THR A 116 -15.20 1.52 7.65
CA THR A 116 -14.38 2.21 8.67
C THR A 116 -12.93 1.69 8.72
N ASP A 117 -12.62 0.69 7.91
CA ASP A 117 -11.34 -0.02 7.83
C ASP A 117 -10.50 0.41 6.60
N LEU A 118 -11.02 1.32 5.78
CA LEU A 118 -10.26 1.93 4.68
C LEU A 118 -9.18 2.86 5.24
N THR A 119 -7.91 2.47 5.15
CA THR A 119 -6.77 3.36 5.48
C THR A 119 -6.20 4.04 4.24
N TRP A 120 -5.36 5.06 4.41
CA TRP A 120 -4.66 5.68 3.28
C TRP A 120 -3.81 4.70 2.48
N LEU A 121 -3.20 3.71 3.16
CA LEU A 121 -2.52 2.59 2.51
C LEU A 121 -3.46 1.81 1.59
N VAL A 122 -4.65 1.45 2.07
CA VAL A 122 -5.63 0.70 1.25
C VAL A 122 -6.02 1.50 0.02
N ILE A 123 -6.31 2.80 0.15
CA ILE A 123 -6.65 3.65 -0.99
C ILE A 123 -5.50 3.66 -2.01
N GLN A 124 -4.26 3.88 -1.55
CA GLN A 124 -3.08 3.93 -2.43
C GLN A 124 -2.81 2.60 -3.15
N GLU A 125 -2.93 1.48 -2.44
CA GLU A 125 -2.63 0.14 -2.97
C GLU A 125 -3.69 -0.34 -3.95
N THR A 126 -4.95 0.07 -3.75
CA THR A 126 -6.07 -0.36 -4.59
C THR A 126 -6.43 0.62 -5.71
N ASN A 127 -6.04 1.90 -5.58
CA ASN A 127 -6.45 2.98 -6.48
C ASN A 127 -7.98 3.09 -6.65
N ILE A 128 -8.75 2.67 -5.63
CA ILE A 128 -10.21 2.71 -5.67
C ILE A 128 -10.74 4.14 -5.83
N ASP A 129 -10.05 5.12 -5.27
CA ASP A 129 -10.32 6.55 -5.42
C ASP A 129 -10.30 6.99 -6.89
N LYS A 130 -9.36 6.50 -7.69
CA LYS A 130 -9.28 6.79 -9.13
C LYS A 130 -10.45 6.17 -9.90
N THR A 131 -10.86 4.95 -9.56
CA THR A 131 -12.05 4.33 -10.15
C THR A 131 -13.31 5.13 -9.81
N VAL A 132 -13.52 5.47 -8.54
CA VAL A 132 -14.68 6.27 -8.10
C VAL A 132 -14.68 7.65 -8.74
N MET A 133 -13.51 8.31 -8.83
CA MET A 133 -13.34 9.57 -9.56
C MET A 133 -13.74 9.44 -11.04
N ALA A 134 -13.28 8.39 -11.72
CA ALA A 134 -13.62 8.17 -13.13
C ALA A 134 -15.12 7.95 -13.33
N ILE A 135 -15.78 7.24 -12.40
CA ILE A 135 -17.24 7.05 -12.41
C ILE A 135 -17.96 8.36 -12.16
N ALA A 136 -17.50 9.16 -11.19
CA ALA A 136 -18.04 10.48 -10.87
C ALA A 136 -17.90 11.46 -12.04
N ASN A 137 -16.81 11.37 -12.81
CA ASN A 137 -16.57 12.23 -13.98
C ASN A 137 -17.33 11.79 -15.24
N ARG A 138 -18.14 10.74 -15.18
CA ARG A 138 -19.16 10.47 -16.21
C ARG A 138 -20.21 11.58 -16.17
N GLY A 139 -21.02 11.67 -17.21
CA GLY A 139 -22.12 12.64 -17.28
C GLY A 139 -21.82 13.86 -18.15
N GLY A 140 -22.88 14.64 -18.39
CA GLY A 140 -22.86 15.79 -19.28
C GLY A 140 -23.04 15.43 -20.76
N HIS A 141 -23.12 16.47 -21.61
CA HIS A 141 -23.51 16.31 -23.01
C HIS A 141 -22.56 15.47 -23.87
N HIS A 142 -21.28 15.39 -23.50
CA HIS A 142 -20.28 14.60 -24.23
C HIS A 142 -20.17 13.16 -23.69
N SER A 143 -20.73 12.89 -22.52
CA SER A 143 -20.73 11.57 -21.91
C SER A 143 -22.05 11.28 -21.17
N PRO A 144 -23.18 11.27 -21.89
CA PRO A 144 -24.48 10.96 -21.30
C PRO A 144 -24.44 9.61 -20.58
N ILE A 145 -25.18 9.52 -19.48
CA ILE A 145 -25.29 8.32 -18.66
C ILE A 145 -26.65 7.68 -18.97
N PRO A 146 -26.71 6.35 -19.18
CA PRO A 146 -27.99 5.66 -19.32
C PRO A 146 -28.83 5.79 -18.03
N GLU A 147 -30.09 5.40 -18.09
CA GLU A 147 -30.92 5.33 -16.88
C GLU A 147 -30.40 4.21 -15.95
N GLU A 148 -29.70 4.61 -14.90
CA GLU A 148 -29.16 3.73 -13.85
C GLU A 148 -30.03 3.84 -12.58
N PRO A 149 -30.49 2.72 -11.98
CA PRO A 149 -31.17 2.76 -10.68
C PRO A 149 -30.18 3.11 -9.55
N HIS A 150 -30.68 3.35 -8.33
CA HIS A 150 -29.89 3.57 -7.11
C HIS A 150 -28.97 4.81 -7.09
N ASP A 151 -29.18 5.74 -8.01
CA ASP A 151 -28.41 6.99 -8.13
C ASP A 151 -26.87 6.77 -8.12
N LEU A 152 -26.40 5.70 -8.79
CA LEU A 152 -25.01 5.23 -8.70
C LEU A 152 -23.99 6.33 -9.04
N HIS A 153 -24.27 7.12 -10.09
CA HIS A 153 -23.42 8.24 -10.48
C HIS A 153 -23.35 9.33 -9.41
N ALA A 154 -24.49 9.81 -8.91
CA ALA A 154 -24.54 10.84 -7.88
C ALA A 154 -23.90 10.37 -6.55
N ARG A 155 -23.99 9.07 -6.25
CA ARG A 155 -23.30 8.45 -5.12
C ARG A 155 -21.79 8.46 -5.29
N ALA A 156 -21.30 8.05 -6.46
CA ALA A 156 -19.88 8.11 -6.79
C ALA A 156 -19.33 9.55 -6.72
N GLU A 157 -20.08 10.56 -7.17
CA GLU A 157 -19.71 11.98 -7.03
C GLU A 157 -19.56 12.39 -5.57
N ARG A 158 -20.51 12.03 -4.70
CA ARG A 158 -20.42 12.35 -3.26
C ARG A 158 -19.24 11.65 -2.60
N LEU A 159 -19.04 10.37 -2.90
CA LEU A 159 -17.92 9.60 -2.37
C LEU A 159 -16.57 10.16 -2.85
N HIS A 160 -16.46 10.49 -4.15
CA HIS A 160 -15.28 11.13 -4.71
C HIS A 160 -14.98 12.46 -4.00
N ARG A 161 -15.99 13.34 -3.86
CA ARG A 161 -15.84 14.64 -3.18
C ARG A 161 -15.39 14.48 -1.73
N HIS A 162 -15.94 13.49 -1.04
CA HIS A 162 -15.55 13.16 0.34
C HIS A 162 -14.09 12.75 0.43
N TRP A 163 -13.66 11.77 -0.35
CA TRP A 163 -12.26 11.34 -0.36
C TRP A 163 -11.30 12.44 -0.85
N PHE A 164 -11.71 13.26 -1.82
CA PHE A 164 -10.93 14.41 -2.27
C PHE A 164 -10.74 15.45 -1.16
N THR A 165 -11.80 15.73 -0.39
CA THR A 165 -11.74 16.63 0.77
C THR A 165 -10.79 16.09 1.83
N LEU A 166 -10.88 14.80 2.17
CA LEU A 166 -9.94 14.14 3.09
C LEU A 166 -8.51 14.16 2.56
N ALA A 167 -8.33 13.97 1.24
CA ALA A 167 -7.03 13.91 0.61
C ALA A 167 -6.33 15.28 0.57
N SER A 168 -7.11 16.36 0.66
CA SER A 168 -6.64 17.76 0.68
C SER A 168 -6.51 18.32 2.10
N ALA A 169 -6.84 17.54 3.14
CA ALA A 169 -6.76 17.97 4.52
C ALA A 169 -5.30 18.16 4.98
N LYS A 170 -5.04 19.22 5.75
CA LYS A 170 -3.69 19.60 6.22
C LYS A 170 -3.05 18.55 7.13
N ASP A 171 -3.87 17.77 7.82
CA ASP A 171 -3.48 16.74 8.79
C ASP A 171 -3.34 15.34 8.17
N LYS A 172 -3.59 15.20 6.86
CA LYS A 172 -3.39 13.94 6.14
C LYS A 172 -1.95 13.45 6.34
N PRO A 173 -1.75 12.21 6.84
CA PRO A 173 -0.41 11.65 6.94
C PRO A 173 0.19 11.51 5.54
N ASP A 174 1.46 11.82 5.41
CA ASP A 174 2.20 11.50 4.21
C ASP A 174 2.57 10.03 4.20
N ARG A 175 2.86 9.51 3.02
CA ARG A 175 3.21 8.10 2.85
C ARG A 175 4.42 7.62 3.67
N TRP A 176 5.35 8.53 3.94
CA TRP A 176 6.54 8.27 4.75
C TRP A 176 6.21 8.15 6.24
N ASP A 177 5.05 8.65 6.67
CA ASP A 177 4.63 8.59 8.05
C ASP A 177 4.14 7.18 8.40
N THR A 178 4.47 6.73 9.60
CA THR A 178 3.97 5.45 10.14
C THR A 178 2.44 5.44 10.25
N ARG A 179 1.86 6.60 10.56
CA ARG A 179 0.40 6.80 10.66
C ARG A 179 -0.32 6.62 9.32
N PHE A 180 0.37 6.70 8.18
CA PHE A 180 -0.27 6.49 6.87
C PHE A 180 -0.91 5.11 6.74
N ASP A 181 -0.26 4.09 7.30
CA ASP A 181 -0.73 2.71 7.20
C ASP A 181 -1.92 2.43 8.12
N THR A 182 -2.00 3.16 9.24
CA THR A 182 -2.93 2.89 10.34
C THR A 182 -4.09 3.87 10.43
N THR A 183 -3.97 5.06 9.84
CA THR A 183 -5.04 6.07 9.88
C THR A 183 -6.18 5.64 8.95
N SER A 184 -7.28 5.20 9.56
CA SER A 184 -8.55 4.96 8.87
C SER A 184 -9.18 6.26 8.39
N LEU A 185 -9.82 6.19 7.24
CA LEU A 185 -10.65 7.25 6.70
C LEU A 185 -12.02 7.23 7.38
N PRO A 186 -12.58 8.40 7.74
CA PRO A 186 -13.95 8.46 8.20
C PRO A 186 -14.91 8.04 7.06
N PRO A 187 -15.93 7.23 7.35
CA PRO A 187 -16.93 6.83 6.35
C PRO A 187 -17.74 8.05 5.89
N LEU A 188 -18.25 8.00 4.66
CA LEU A 188 -19.17 9.02 4.15
C LEU A 188 -20.52 8.94 4.89
N VAL A 189 -21.00 7.73 5.12
CA VAL A 189 -22.28 7.45 5.78
C VAL A 189 -22.01 6.76 7.10
N VAL A 190 -22.32 7.46 8.20
CA VAL A 190 -22.27 6.90 9.54
C VAL A 190 -23.53 6.06 9.76
N ARG A 191 -23.39 4.75 9.99
CA ARG A 191 -24.52 3.94 10.42
C ARG A 191 -24.93 4.39 11.82
N HIS A 192 -26.07 5.09 11.94
CA HIS A 192 -26.69 5.29 13.23
C HIS A 192 -27.10 3.93 13.80
N THR A 193 -26.56 3.55 14.95
CA THR A 193 -27.04 2.39 15.73
C THR A 193 -27.95 2.87 16.85
N PRO A 194 -29.29 2.94 16.65
CA PRO A 194 -30.21 2.96 17.77
C PRO A 194 -30.56 1.51 18.13
N GLY A 195 -29.95 0.98 19.19
CA GLY A 195 -30.52 -0.10 20.01
C GLY A 195 -30.35 -1.55 19.52
N SER A 196 -29.55 -2.32 20.27
CA SER A 196 -29.72 -3.76 20.57
C SER A 196 -30.03 -4.73 19.40
N GLY A 197 -28.97 -5.24 18.78
CA GLY A 197 -28.93 -6.52 18.06
C GLY A 197 -27.49 -7.06 18.10
N PRO A 198 -27.26 -8.39 18.04
CA PRO A 198 -25.93 -8.96 18.25
C PRO A 198 -24.95 -8.39 17.22
N LYS A 199 -23.81 -7.91 17.72
CA LYS A 199 -22.66 -7.44 16.93
C LYS A 199 -22.34 -8.44 15.81
N THR A 200 -22.72 -8.13 14.59
CA THR A 200 -22.00 -8.61 13.41
C THR A 200 -20.92 -7.58 13.12
N ASP A 201 -19.75 -7.82 13.70
CA ASP A 201 -18.49 -7.07 13.52
C ASP A 201 -17.90 -7.27 12.11
N SER A 202 -18.69 -7.11 11.04
CA SER A 202 -18.14 -7.08 9.69
C SER A 202 -18.91 -6.12 8.81
N SER A 203 -18.32 -4.95 8.59
CA SER A 203 -18.63 -3.98 7.53
C SER A 203 -18.38 -4.55 6.11
N GLY A 204 -18.41 -5.88 5.96
CA GLY A 204 -18.01 -6.61 4.76
C GLY A 204 -19.18 -6.73 3.80
N LEU A 205 -18.90 -6.39 2.53
CA LEU A 205 -19.73 -6.79 1.42
C LEU A 205 -19.85 -8.32 1.42
N GLU A 206 -21.06 -8.87 1.54
CA GLU A 206 -21.26 -10.33 1.47
C GLU A 206 -21.02 -10.82 0.05
N LEU A 207 -19.76 -11.20 -0.23
CA LEU A 207 -19.38 -11.78 -1.51
C LEU A 207 -19.87 -13.23 -1.62
N THR A 208 -20.39 -13.60 -2.80
CA THR A 208 -20.69 -15.00 -3.12
C THR A 208 -19.42 -15.84 -3.13
N VAL A 209 -19.55 -17.17 -3.09
CA VAL A 209 -18.38 -18.08 -3.13
C VAL A 209 -17.52 -17.82 -4.37
N GLU A 210 -18.15 -17.65 -5.53
CA GLU A 210 -17.46 -17.35 -6.79
C GLU A 210 -16.73 -16.01 -6.74
N GLN A 211 -17.37 -14.97 -6.18
CA GLN A 211 -16.76 -13.66 -6.03
C GLN A 211 -15.58 -13.67 -5.06
N LYS A 212 -15.66 -14.45 -3.97
CA LYS A 212 -14.55 -14.66 -3.03
C LYS A 212 -13.36 -15.32 -3.73
N LEU A 213 -13.60 -16.37 -4.52
CA LEU A 213 -12.55 -17.03 -5.30
C LEU A 213 -11.91 -16.08 -6.33
N ALA A 214 -12.71 -15.26 -7.01
CA ALA A 214 -12.21 -14.23 -7.93
C ALA A 214 -11.38 -13.16 -7.20
N ALA A 215 -11.85 -12.69 -6.04
CA ALA A 215 -11.12 -11.74 -5.20
C ALA A 215 -9.77 -12.32 -4.72
N ASP A 216 -9.74 -13.59 -4.32
CA ASP A 216 -8.52 -14.30 -3.92
C ASP A 216 -7.52 -14.46 -5.06
N ALA A 217 -7.99 -14.87 -6.26
CA ALA A 217 -7.15 -14.97 -7.44
C ALA A 217 -6.53 -13.61 -7.80
N LYS A 218 -7.35 -12.55 -7.77
CA LYS A 218 -6.91 -11.19 -8.04
C LYS A 218 -5.88 -10.72 -7.01
N TYR A 219 -6.16 -10.93 -5.73
CA TYR A 219 -5.29 -10.50 -4.65
C TYR A 219 -3.92 -11.22 -4.73
N ARG A 220 -3.90 -12.52 -5.04
CA ARG A 220 -2.66 -13.26 -5.29
C ARG A 220 -1.85 -12.69 -6.45
N ALA A 221 -2.50 -12.39 -7.58
CA ALA A 221 -1.85 -11.78 -8.73
C ALA A 221 -1.29 -10.38 -8.42
N TYR A 222 -2.05 -9.59 -7.66
CA TYR A 222 -1.61 -8.29 -7.16
C TYR A 222 -0.38 -8.42 -6.25
N ARG A 223 -0.42 -9.31 -5.24
CA ARG A 223 0.70 -9.53 -4.32
C ARG A 223 1.97 -9.96 -5.06
N LYS A 224 1.87 -10.93 -5.96
CA LYS A 224 3.01 -11.37 -6.79
C LYS A 224 3.66 -10.20 -7.54
N ARG A 225 2.86 -9.35 -8.20
CA ARG A 225 3.39 -8.17 -8.92
C ARG A 225 3.98 -7.13 -7.98
N ARG A 226 3.29 -6.85 -6.87
CA ARG A 226 3.70 -5.84 -5.88
C ARG A 226 4.99 -6.24 -5.19
N ASP A 227 5.08 -7.47 -4.68
CA ASP A 227 6.23 -7.95 -3.91
C ASP A 227 7.47 -8.07 -4.78
N ARG A 228 7.32 -8.53 -6.03
CA ARG A 228 8.38 -8.46 -7.05
C ARG A 228 8.87 -7.04 -7.27
N ALA A 229 7.96 -6.07 -7.41
CA ALA A 229 8.34 -4.68 -7.63
C ALA A 229 9.04 -4.07 -6.40
N VAL A 230 8.51 -4.34 -5.21
CA VAL A 230 9.08 -3.85 -3.95
C VAL A 230 10.45 -4.48 -3.68
N SER A 231 10.66 -5.77 -3.96
CA SER A 231 11.97 -6.42 -3.78
C SER A 231 13.04 -5.82 -4.68
N TYR A 232 12.70 -5.47 -5.93
CA TYR A 232 13.59 -4.72 -6.81
C TYR A 232 13.92 -3.34 -6.24
N LEU A 233 12.89 -2.58 -5.86
CA LEU A 233 13.05 -1.18 -5.45
C LEU A 233 13.77 -1.05 -4.11
N LYS A 234 13.73 -2.07 -3.24
CA LYS A 234 14.55 -2.15 -2.01
C LYS A 234 16.05 -2.07 -2.31
N SER A 235 16.50 -2.76 -3.36
CA SER A 235 17.92 -2.75 -3.79
C SER A 235 18.22 -1.66 -4.82
N HIS A 236 17.20 -1.16 -5.51
CA HIS A 236 17.29 -0.11 -6.52
C HIS A 236 16.29 1.01 -6.25
N PRO A 237 16.54 1.88 -5.26
CA PRO A 237 15.62 2.95 -4.91
C PRO A 237 15.29 3.82 -6.14
N PRO A 238 14.01 4.12 -6.39
CA PRO A 238 13.63 4.89 -7.56
C PRO A 238 14.13 6.32 -7.45
N LYS A 239 14.18 7.02 -8.60
CA LYS A 239 14.48 8.46 -8.61
C LYS A 239 13.19 9.23 -8.30
N PRO A 240 13.22 10.17 -7.34
CA PRO A 240 12.08 11.06 -7.09
C PRO A 240 11.68 11.81 -8.37
N MET A 241 10.37 11.94 -8.61
CA MET A 241 9.82 12.73 -9.71
C MET A 241 9.81 14.24 -9.40
N ALA A 242 9.71 14.58 -8.12
CA ALA A 242 9.65 15.95 -7.64
C ALA A 242 10.13 15.99 -6.18
N TRP A 243 10.24 17.19 -5.63
CA TRP A 243 10.60 17.45 -4.25
C TRP A 243 9.65 18.50 -3.69
N LEU A 244 9.18 18.30 -2.47
CA LEU A 244 8.30 19.22 -1.76
C LEU A 244 8.93 19.65 -0.45
N PRO A 245 8.88 20.92 -0.06
CA PRO A 245 9.29 21.34 1.27
C PRO A 245 8.43 20.63 2.34
N VAL A 246 9.06 20.26 3.45
CA VAL A 246 8.35 19.72 4.63
C VAL A 246 7.39 20.76 5.19
N GLN A 247 7.79 22.04 5.16
CA GLN A 247 6.97 23.17 5.60
C GLN A 247 6.00 23.57 4.50
N THR A 248 4.71 23.53 4.80
CA THR A 248 3.63 23.77 3.83
C THR A 248 3.10 25.21 3.82
N GLU A 249 3.42 26.01 4.84
CA GLU A 249 3.05 27.43 4.89
C GLU A 249 3.76 28.20 3.76
N PRO A 250 3.07 29.08 2.99
CA PRO A 250 3.64 29.68 1.78
C PRO A 250 4.97 30.42 1.99
N GLU A 251 5.07 31.22 3.05
CA GLU A 251 6.28 31.99 3.37
C GLU A 251 7.43 31.09 3.80
N ALA A 252 7.14 30.09 4.63
CA ALA A 252 8.14 29.14 5.11
C ALA A 252 8.62 28.22 3.98
N SER A 253 7.71 27.72 3.15
CA SER A 253 8.02 26.92 1.96
C SER A 253 8.95 27.68 1.01
N ARG A 254 8.67 28.96 0.76
CA ARG A 254 9.55 29.82 -0.04
C ARG A 254 10.94 29.95 0.57
N SER A 255 11.05 30.23 1.87
CA SER A 255 12.35 30.35 2.54
C SER A 255 13.19 29.06 2.42
N VAL A 256 12.55 27.89 2.45
CA VAL A 256 13.21 26.59 2.26
C VAL A 256 13.78 26.47 0.84
N TRP A 257 13.02 26.88 -0.19
CA TRP A 257 13.53 26.91 -1.57
C TRP A 257 14.69 27.87 -1.77
N GLU A 258 14.67 29.04 -1.11
CA GLU A 258 15.74 30.04 -1.20
C GLU A 258 17.08 29.48 -0.71
N THR A 259 17.09 28.58 0.29
CA THR A 259 18.31 27.93 0.79
C THR A 259 19.08 27.09 -0.24
N LEU A 260 18.42 26.68 -1.33
CA LEU A 260 19.06 25.87 -2.37
C LEU A 260 19.92 26.70 -3.33
N PHE A 261 19.73 28.02 -3.36
CA PHE A 261 20.38 28.92 -4.28
C PHE A 261 21.28 29.90 -3.51
N ASP A 262 22.52 30.04 -3.96
CA ASP A 262 23.51 30.85 -3.23
C ASP A 262 23.16 32.36 -3.27
N ASP A 263 22.32 32.79 -4.22
CA ASP A 263 21.77 34.14 -4.34
C ASP A 263 20.39 34.33 -3.70
N GLY A 264 19.78 33.26 -3.17
CA GLY A 264 18.44 33.28 -2.58
C GLY A 264 17.30 33.54 -3.57
N ILE A 265 17.54 33.49 -4.89
CA ILE A 265 16.50 33.81 -5.89
C ILE A 265 15.85 32.52 -6.41
N VAL A 266 14.59 32.30 -6.07
CA VAL A 266 13.79 31.18 -6.58
C VAL A 266 13.14 31.57 -7.91
N GLN A 267 13.45 30.82 -8.97
CA GLN A 267 12.86 31.03 -10.31
C GLN A 267 12.41 29.71 -10.93
N ALA A 268 11.22 29.71 -11.53
CA ALA A 268 10.70 28.56 -12.25
C ALA A 268 11.64 28.12 -13.39
N GLY A 269 11.88 26.82 -13.51
CA GLY A 269 12.78 26.25 -14.52
C GLY A 269 14.27 26.36 -14.19
N ARG A 270 14.66 27.02 -13.08
CA ARG A 270 16.05 27.07 -12.63
C ARG A 270 16.50 25.70 -12.16
N LYS A 271 17.63 25.22 -12.69
CA LYS A 271 18.17 23.90 -12.34
C LYS A 271 18.70 23.89 -10.91
N VAL A 272 18.19 23.00 -10.08
CA VAL A 272 18.75 22.70 -8.75
C VAL A 272 19.76 21.57 -8.87
N VAL A 273 20.90 21.71 -8.21
CA VAL A 273 21.88 20.62 -8.10
C VAL A 273 21.28 19.50 -7.25
N GLY A 274 21.13 18.30 -7.81
CA GLY A 274 20.43 17.19 -7.13
C GLY A 274 20.98 16.82 -5.76
N GLY A 275 22.29 17.01 -5.53
CA GLY A 275 22.91 16.79 -4.21
C GLY A 275 22.51 17.79 -3.12
N LYS A 276 21.88 18.94 -3.46
CA LYS A 276 21.32 19.87 -2.46
C LYS A 276 19.91 19.46 -1.99
N LEU A 277 19.25 18.57 -2.73
CA LEU A 277 17.91 18.04 -2.41
C LEU A 277 18.00 16.65 -1.78
N ALA A 278 18.83 15.78 -2.33
CA ALA A 278 19.10 14.46 -1.76
C ALA A 278 19.82 14.59 -0.41
N GLY A 279 19.28 13.96 0.64
CA GLY A 279 19.78 14.06 2.02
C GLY A 279 19.42 15.37 2.74
N ASN A 280 18.61 16.26 2.14
CA ASN A 280 18.20 17.51 2.79
C ASN A 280 16.91 17.29 3.61
N PRO A 281 16.94 17.45 4.94
CA PRO A 281 15.79 17.18 5.80
C PRO A 281 14.64 18.17 5.60
N MET A 282 14.87 19.30 4.92
CA MET A 282 13.82 20.29 4.62
C MET A 282 12.94 19.88 3.43
N PHE A 283 13.32 18.85 2.68
CA PHE A 283 12.60 18.38 1.50
C PHE A 283 12.18 16.92 1.62
N LYS A 284 10.98 16.65 1.13
CA LYS A 284 10.41 15.32 0.94
C LYS A 284 10.44 14.97 -0.54
N PRO A 285 11.01 13.82 -0.93
CA PRO A 285 10.92 13.35 -2.31
C PRO A 285 9.47 12.97 -2.63
N VAL A 286 9.03 13.19 -3.86
CA VAL A 286 7.76 12.67 -4.38
C VAL A 286 8.09 11.58 -5.39
N TYR A 287 7.46 10.41 -5.25
CA TYR A 287 7.67 9.26 -6.14
C TYR A 287 6.44 9.00 -7.00
N ARG A 288 6.63 8.16 -8.02
CA ARG A 288 5.54 7.69 -8.88
C ARG A 288 4.66 6.68 -8.14
N ASP A 289 3.61 6.21 -8.78
CA ASP A 289 2.87 5.03 -8.30
C ASP A 289 3.65 3.76 -8.63
N LEU A 290 3.54 2.72 -7.80
CA LEU A 290 4.33 1.48 -7.92
C LEU A 290 4.18 0.85 -9.30
N ILE A 291 2.96 0.87 -9.81
CA ILE A 291 2.59 0.29 -11.10
C ILE A 291 3.28 0.97 -12.29
N THR A 292 3.77 2.21 -12.09
CA THR A 292 4.46 2.99 -13.11
C THR A 292 5.99 3.04 -12.90
N GLU A 293 6.48 2.41 -11.84
CA GLU A 293 7.92 2.28 -11.59
C GLU A 293 8.55 1.32 -12.58
N ARG A 294 9.79 1.63 -12.98
CA ARG A 294 10.53 0.85 -13.98
C ARG A 294 11.21 -0.35 -13.32
N VAL A 295 10.45 -1.41 -13.13
CA VAL A 295 10.95 -2.71 -12.67
C VAL A 295 11.21 -3.61 -13.88
N PRO A 296 12.43 -4.18 -14.04
CA PRO A 296 12.70 -5.13 -15.10
C PRO A 296 11.70 -6.29 -15.11
N TYR A 297 11.23 -6.67 -16.30
CA TYR A 297 10.20 -7.71 -16.42
C TYR A 297 10.70 -9.08 -15.94
N ASP A 298 11.99 -9.33 -16.13
CA ASP A 298 12.74 -10.52 -15.75
C ASP A 298 13.20 -10.52 -14.29
N TRP A 299 12.94 -9.45 -13.53
CA TRP A 299 13.28 -9.45 -12.10
C TRP A 299 12.48 -10.51 -11.35
N VAL A 300 13.20 -11.36 -10.61
CA VAL A 300 12.62 -12.37 -9.72
C VAL A 300 12.89 -11.96 -8.29
N ASN A 301 11.88 -12.06 -7.44
CA ASN A 301 12.02 -11.79 -6.02
C ASN A 301 12.98 -12.81 -5.39
N PRO A 302 14.11 -12.40 -4.79
CA PRO A 302 15.09 -13.34 -4.23
C PRO A 302 14.54 -14.17 -3.06
N ASP A 303 13.47 -13.70 -2.41
CA ASP A 303 12.82 -14.39 -1.30
C ASP A 303 11.77 -15.43 -1.78
N GLU A 304 11.43 -15.43 -3.07
CA GLU A 304 10.52 -16.42 -3.64
C GLU A 304 11.28 -17.67 -4.09
N PRO A 305 10.75 -18.88 -3.82
CA PRO A 305 11.32 -20.10 -4.37
C PRO A 305 11.27 -20.03 -5.90
N ALA A 306 12.33 -20.53 -6.55
CA ALA A 306 12.38 -20.62 -8.00
C ALA A 306 11.17 -21.43 -8.49
N ALA A 307 10.26 -20.77 -9.21
CA ALA A 307 9.10 -21.43 -9.79
C ALA A 307 9.57 -22.34 -10.92
N GLU A 308 9.27 -23.63 -10.82
CA GLU A 308 9.46 -24.57 -11.91
C GLU A 308 8.46 -24.20 -13.03
N TYR A 309 8.96 -24.12 -14.27
CA TYR A 309 8.12 -23.81 -15.41
C TYR A 309 7.32 -25.05 -15.81
N ASP A 310 6.00 -25.02 -15.59
CA ASP A 310 5.07 -26.00 -16.15
C ASP A 310 4.46 -25.46 -17.45
N GLU A 311 4.85 -26.05 -18.58
CA GLU A 311 4.35 -25.70 -19.91
C GLU A 311 2.83 -25.88 -20.04
N LYS A 312 2.25 -26.91 -19.40
CA LYS A 312 0.80 -27.16 -19.47
C LYS A 312 0.02 -26.09 -18.72
N GLU A 313 0.51 -25.70 -17.53
CA GLU A 313 -0.07 -24.60 -16.76
C GLU A 313 0.07 -23.27 -17.53
N HIS A 314 1.22 -23.03 -18.15
CA HIS A 314 1.46 -21.84 -18.97
C HIS A 314 0.46 -21.73 -20.14
N LEU A 315 0.29 -22.80 -20.91
CA LEU A 315 -0.65 -22.83 -22.05
C LEU A 315 -2.10 -22.60 -21.58
N LYS A 316 -2.51 -23.26 -20.49
CA LYS A 316 -3.85 -23.05 -19.90
C LYS A 316 -4.05 -21.60 -19.47
N ASN A 317 -3.06 -20.98 -18.83
CA ASN A 317 -3.11 -19.57 -18.43
C ASN A 317 -3.16 -18.62 -19.64
N MET A 318 -2.49 -18.97 -20.75
CA MET A 318 -2.58 -18.20 -21.99
C MET A 318 -3.97 -18.27 -22.62
N GLU A 319 -4.60 -19.44 -22.61
CA GLU A 319 -5.97 -19.61 -23.11
C GLU A 319 -6.99 -18.83 -22.28
N THR A 320 -6.91 -18.94 -20.93
CA THR A 320 -7.80 -18.16 -20.05
C THR A 320 -7.60 -16.67 -20.24
N PHE A 321 -6.36 -16.20 -20.37
CA PHE A 321 -6.06 -14.79 -20.64
C PHE A 321 -6.66 -14.31 -21.98
N ARG A 322 -6.57 -15.12 -23.03
CA ARG A 322 -7.16 -14.79 -24.34
C ARG A 322 -8.68 -14.70 -24.25
N GLU A 323 -9.31 -15.65 -23.56
CA GLU A 323 -10.75 -15.67 -23.37
C GLU A 323 -11.23 -14.46 -22.55
N GLU A 324 -10.58 -14.18 -21.42
CA GLU A 324 -10.86 -12.99 -20.60
C GLU A 324 -10.69 -11.69 -21.39
N SER A 325 -9.62 -11.61 -22.20
CA SER A 325 -9.36 -10.45 -23.05
C SER A 325 -10.45 -10.28 -24.10
N ARG A 326 -10.93 -11.37 -24.72
CA ARG A 326 -12.03 -11.35 -25.69
C ARG A 326 -13.32 -10.86 -25.03
N VAL A 327 -13.71 -11.45 -23.90
CA VAL A 327 -14.93 -11.06 -23.17
C VAL A 327 -14.88 -9.58 -22.76
N ARG A 328 -13.72 -9.11 -22.28
CA ARG A 328 -13.53 -7.70 -21.92
C ARG A 328 -13.62 -6.78 -23.13
N GLN A 329 -13.03 -7.17 -24.26
CA GLN A 329 -13.10 -6.40 -25.49
C GLN A 329 -14.53 -6.32 -26.01
N GLU A 330 -15.25 -7.44 -26.09
CA GLU A 330 -16.66 -7.46 -26.50
C GLU A 330 -17.52 -6.55 -25.62
N ARG A 331 -17.31 -6.57 -24.30
CA ARG A 331 -18.00 -5.65 -23.38
C ARG A 331 -17.64 -4.18 -23.66
N THR A 332 -16.35 -3.89 -23.83
CA THR A 332 -15.86 -2.53 -24.13
C THR A 332 -16.47 -2.01 -25.43
N ASP A 333 -16.55 -2.84 -26.46
CA ASP A 333 -17.15 -2.49 -27.75
C ASP A 333 -18.66 -2.21 -27.62
N ARG A 334 -19.37 -3.01 -26.81
CA ARG A 334 -20.79 -2.74 -26.49
C ARG A 334 -20.97 -1.42 -25.73
N GLN A 335 -20.11 -1.14 -24.75
CA GLN A 335 -20.14 0.13 -24.01
C GLN A 335 -19.85 1.31 -24.93
N ALA A 336 -18.87 1.19 -25.83
CA ALA A 336 -18.54 2.23 -26.80
C ALA A 336 -19.72 2.49 -27.75
N LYS A 337 -20.33 1.44 -28.28
CA LYS A 337 -21.50 1.55 -29.16
C LYS A 337 -22.68 2.22 -28.47
N LEU A 338 -23.01 1.79 -27.25
CA LEU A 338 -24.08 2.42 -26.47
C LEU A 338 -23.77 3.90 -26.19
N GLN A 339 -22.51 4.22 -25.87
CA GLN A 339 -22.11 5.60 -25.61
C GLN A 339 -22.24 6.48 -26.86
N GLU A 340 -21.98 5.94 -28.05
CA GLU A 340 -22.22 6.64 -29.32
C GLU A 340 -23.73 6.85 -29.57
N GLU A 341 -24.56 5.84 -29.31
CA GLU A 341 -26.02 5.93 -29.41
C GLU A 341 -26.58 7.02 -28.49
N LEU A 342 -26.18 7.01 -27.20
CA LEU A 342 -26.61 8.02 -26.23
C LEU A 342 -26.15 9.43 -26.62
N ARG A 343 -24.92 9.59 -27.13
CA ARG A 343 -24.43 10.89 -27.62
C ARG A 343 -25.23 11.36 -28.85
N ALA A 344 -25.61 10.45 -29.75
CA ALA A 344 -26.42 10.80 -30.90
C ALA A 344 -27.82 11.26 -30.48
N GLU A 345 -28.44 10.57 -29.52
CA GLU A 345 -29.73 10.95 -28.95
C GLU A 345 -29.67 12.33 -28.26
N GLU A 346 -28.62 12.58 -27.48
CA GLU A 346 -28.41 13.86 -26.80
C GLU A 346 -28.22 15.02 -27.80
N ARG A 347 -27.49 14.80 -28.90
CA ARG A 347 -27.36 15.79 -29.99
C ARG A 347 -28.70 16.10 -30.65
N LEU A 348 -29.52 15.08 -30.87
CA LEU A 348 -30.88 15.25 -31.42
C LEU A 348 -31.76 16.06 -30.46
N LYS A 349 -31.73 15.75 -29.15
CA LYS A 349 -32.48 16.51 -28.12
C LYS A 349 -32.09 17.98 -28.07
N ARG A 350 -30.81 18.30 -28.33
CA ARG A 350 -30.30 19.67 -28.34
C ARG A 350 -30.61 20.44 -29.63
N GLY A 351 -31.09 19.77 -30.67
CA GLY A 351 -31.35 20.40 -31.97
C GLY A 351 -30.08 20.77 -32.74
N ASP A 352 -28.94 20.16 -32.40
CA ASP A 352 -27.70 20.30 -33.17
C ASP A 352 -27.93 19.62 -34.53
N LYS A 353 -28.28 20.43 -35.54
CA LYS A 353 -28.46 19.95 -36.91
C LYS A 353 -27.17 19.29 -37.35
N GLN A 354 -27.26 18.03 -37.79
CA GLN A 354 -26.21 17.37 -38.54
C GLN A 354 -25.96 18.16 -39.82
N GLU A 355 -25.02 19.09 -39.81
CA GLU A 355 -24.42 19.60 -41.04
C GLU A 355 -23.62 18.44 -41.64
N LEU A 356 -24.21 17.85 -42.68
CA LEU A 356 -23.67 16.79 -43.53
C LEU A 356 -22.46 17.27 -44.34
#